data_AF-A0AAE4CYJ1-F1
#
_entry.id   AF-A0AAE4CYJ1-F1
#
_cell.length_a   1.000
_cell.length_b   1.000
_cell.length_c   1.000
_cell.angle_alpha   90.00
_cell.angle_beta   90.00
_cell.angle_gamma   90.00
#
_symmetry.space_group_name_H-M   'P 1'
#
loop_
_entity.id
_entity.type
_entity.pdbx_description
1 polymer ?
#
loop_
_entity_poly.entity_id
_entity_poly.type
_entity_poly.pdbx_seq_one_letter_code
_entity_poly.pdbx_strand_id
1 'polypeptide(L)'
;MTAPRCPRALGAAVAGLVLAGAVPAVSAASPAAMRLKASVAADARLGEPTALRLQLHLDRRRGAVARRLTLRYAAGIDIIGSGLGLATCRPSPATFAAVAIDPLPVRAGCPANAVIAIGRARGQIRLHPPTITQTATFTLLAGPLDPTGLKVVGLVTGINPFGANLVYAGMVTADRGPFGGRIDVALPRIPDVFPDDTSDVALLDVDATIGSKAIVYQRRDRRGRVRRWHPDGPILPARCPRGGLPFRAEVLLSDGATITATARATCPPRARPRTPGDGAEPRAASR
;
A
#
# COMPACT_ATOMS: atom_id res chain seq x y z
N MET A 1 -21.92 67.07 37.69
CA MET A 1 -21.41 67.53 38.99
C MET A 1 -20.26 66.65 39.43
N THR A 2 -19.07 67.25 39.44
CA THR A 2 -17.95 67.03 40.38
C THR A 2 -17.28 65.66 40.50
N ALA A 3 -16.13 65.56 39.83
CA ALA A 3 -14.98 64.73 40.19
C ALA A 3 -14.43 65.04 41.60
N PRO A 4 -13.59 64.15 42.15
CA PRO A 4 -12.36 64.58 42.78
C PRO A 4 -11.11 63.94 42.17
N ARG A 5 -10.04 64.73 42.21
CA ARG A 5 -8.69 64.50 41.69
C ARG A 5 -7.74 64.07 42.81
N CYS A 6 -6.57 63.60 42.38
CA CYS A 6 -5.23 63.62 43.02
C CYS A 6 -4.85 62.47 43.98
N PRO A 7 -3.53 62.16 44.16
CA PRO A 7 -2.34 62.78 43.55
C PRO A 7 -1.38 61.80 42.83
N ARG A 8 -0.47 62.41 42.07
CA ARG A 8 0.77 61.83 41.53
C ARG A 8 1.74 61.50 42.67
N ALA A 9 2.41 60.35 42.59
CA ALA A 9 3.67 60.12 43.28
C ALA A 9 4.68 59.49 42.32
N LEU A 10 5.84 60.15 42.25
CA LEU A 10 7.07 59.71 41.59
C LEU A 10 7.53 58.36 42.14
N GLY A 11 8.09 57.51 41.28
CA GLY A 11 8.75 56.27 41.70
C GLY A 11 9.61 55.66 40.60
N ALA A 12 10.86 56.09 40.56
CA ALA A 12 12.06 55.42 40.07
C ALA A 12 11.96 54.45 38.87
N ALA A 13 12.64 54.85 37.79
CA ALA A 13 13.10 53.96 36.74
C ALA A 13 14.00 52.85 37.31
N VAL A 14 13.61 51.59 37.10
CA VAL A 14 14.52 50.44 37.13
C VAL A 14 14.48 49.82 35.73
N ALA A 15 15.43 50.21 34.90
CA ALA A 15 15.72 49.55 33.65
C ALA A 15 16.39 48.20 33.97
N GLY A 16 15.57 47.20 34.26
CA GLY A 16 16.00 45.81 34.36
C GLY A 16 16.20 45.25 32.96
N LEU A 17 17.46 45.21 32.50
CA LEU A 17 17.89 44.53 31.30
C LEU A 17 17.67 43.01 31.48
N VAL A 18 16.47 42.52 31.13
CA VAL A 18 16.20 41.08 31.03
C VAL A 18 16.93 40.58 29.78
N LEU A 19 18.13 40.04 29.98
CA LEU A 19 18.77 39.14 29.03
C LEU A 19 17.87 37.91 28.85
N ALA A 20 16.92 38.02 27.94
CA ALA A 20 16.14 36.90 27.42
C ALA A 20 17.11 35.99 26.67
N GLY A 21 17.70 35.04 27.40
CA GLY A 21 18.45 33.93 26.83
C GLY A 21 17.51 33.15 25.92
N ALA A 22 17.63 33.39 24.60
CA ALA A 22 16.94 32.61 23.59
C ALA A 22 17.48 31.18 23.63
N VAL A 23 16.87 30.34 24.48
CA VAL A 23 17.10 28.90 24.45
C VAL A 23 16.62 28.45 23.07
N PRO A 24 17.48 27.86 22.22
CA PRO A 24 17.04 27.37 20.93
C PRO A 24 15.95 26.32 21.20
N ALA A 25 14.73 26.60 20.77
CA ALA A 25 13.66 25.63 20.75
C ALA A 25 14.08 24.54 19.77
N VAL A 26 14.70 23.49 20.31
CA VAL A 26 14.96 22.25 19.58
C VAL A 26 13.58 21.69 19.26
N SER A 27 13.11 21.99 18.05
CA SER A 27 11.91 21.37 17.49
C SER A 27 12.24 19.90 17.32
N ALA A 28 11.92 19.11 18.34
CA ALA A 28 12.00 17.67 18.26
C ALA A 28 11.04 17.24 17.15
N ALA A 29 11.60 16.91 15.99
CA ALA A 29 10.85 16.37 14.87
C ALA A 29 10.09 15.14 15.41
N SER A 30 8.77 15.27 15.51
CA SER A 30 7.94 14.16 15.96
C SER A 30 8.23 12.95 15.08
N PRO A 31 8.47 11.76 15.65
CA PRO A 31 8.75 10.58 14.86
C PRO A 31 7.62 10.37 13.85
N ALA A 32 8.00 10.16 12.59
CA ALA A 32 7.03 10.02 11.51
C ALA A 32 6.08 8.86 11.82
N ALA A 33 4.77 9.16 11.87
CA ALA A 33 3.72 8.18 12.18
C ALA A 33 3.60 7.06 11.13
N MET A 34 4.26 7.20 9.98
CA MET A 34 4.29 6.20 8.93
C MET A 34 5.62 6.28 8.18
N ARG A 35 6.14 5.12 7.76
CA ARG A 35 7.33 5.00 6.91
C ARG A 35 6.99 4.16 5.69
N LEU A 36 7.50 4.57 4.54
CA LEU A 36 7.38 3.86 3.28
C LEU A 36 8.78 3.59 2.72
N LYS A 37 9.02 2.38 2.22
CA LYS A 37 10.16 2.03 1.38
C LYS A 37 9.65 1.42 0.09
N ALA A 38 10.32 1.72 -1.01
CA ALA A 38 10.02 1.17 -2.32
C ALA A 38 11.34 0.81 -3.01
N SER A 39 11.36 -0.34 -3.68
CA SER A 39 12.51 -0.78 -4.48
C SER A 39 12.04 -1.58 -5.69
N VAL A 40 12.88 -1.61 -6.72
CA VAL A 40 12.72 -2.49 -7.89
C VAL A 40 13.62 -3.72 -7.72
N ALA A 41 13.41 -4.77 -8.50
CA ALA A 41 14.31 -5.92 -8.50
C ALA A 41 15.75 -5.53 -8.85
N ALA A 42 16.74 -6.24 -8.33
CA ALA A 42 18.15 -5.92 -8.55
C ALA A 42 18.58 -6.07 -10.03
N ASP A 43 17.92 -6.96 -10.77
CA ASP A 43 18.11 -7.20 -12.20
C ASP A 43 17.26 -6.28 -13.09
N ALA A 44 16.48 -5.37 -12.51
CA ALA A 44 15.59 -4.48 -13.26
C ALA A 44 16.33 -3.62 -14.29
N ARG A 45 15.60 -3.22 -15.34
CA ARG A 45 16.03 -2.25 -16.34
C ARG A 45 14.89 -1.29 -16.66
N LEU A 46 15.22 -0.02 -16.93
CA LEU A 46 14.21 0.94 -17.37
C LEU A 46 13.61 0.52 -18.72
N GLY A 47 12.29 0.63 -18.85
CA GLY A 47 11.54 0.18 -20.03
C GLY A 47 11.23 -1.31 -20.09
N GLU A 48 11.64 -2.11 -19.10
CA GLU A 48 11.37 -3.54 -19.03
C GLU A 48 10.43 -3.90 -17.87
N PRO A 49 9.70 -5.03 -17.95
CA PRO A 49 8.97 -5.60 -16.81
C PRO A 49 9.90 -5.90 -15.63
N THR A 50 9.45 -5.63 -14.41
CA THR A 50 10.21 -5.97 -13.20
C THR A 50 9.33 -6.18 -11.98
N ALA A 51 9.87 -6.75 -10.90
CA ALA A 51 9.18 -6.80 -9.63
C ALA A 51 9.32 -5.47 -8.86
N LEU A 52 8.22 -5.00 -8.26
CA LEU A 52 8.20 -3.83 -7.38
C LEU A 52 7.96 -4.29 -5.94
N ARG A 53 8.88 -3.97 -5.03
CA ARG A 53 8.74 -4.24 -3.60
C ARG A 53 8.37 -2.97 -2.84
N LEU A 54 7.42 -3.10 -1.94
CA LEU A 54 6.84 -2.02 -1.16
C LEU A 54 6.78 -2.44 0.30
N GLN A 55 7.30 -1.59 1.17
CA GLN A 55 7.25 -1.81 2.62
C GLN A 55 6.63 -0.60 3.29
N LEU A 56 5.53 -0.81 4.00
CA LEU A 56 4.82 0.19 4.78
C LEU A 56 4.91 -0.17 6.25
N HIS A 57 5.21 0.81 7.10
CA HIS A 57 5.22 0.67 8.55
C HIS A 57 4.42 1.81 9.18
N LEU A 58 3.48 1.50 10.05
CA LEU A 58 2.63 2.46 10.77
C LEU A 58 3.01 2.47 12.25
N ASP A 59 3.26 3.66 12.79
CA ASP A 59 3.41 3.85 14.23
C ASP A 59 2.04 3.79 14.91
N ARG A 60 1.98 2.94 15.92
CA ARG A 60 0.80 2.57 16.68
C ARG A 60 0.34 3.57 17.71
N ARG A 61 1.20 4.52 18.09
CA ARG A 61 0.94 5.43 19.22
C ARG A 61 -0.37 6.21 19.06
N ARG A 62 -0.91 6.31 17.85
CA ARG A 62 -2.17 7.01 17.56
C ARG A 62 -3.45 6.27 17.93
N GLY A 63 -3.42 4.97 18.24
CA GLY A 63 -4.63 4.25 18.65
C GLY A 63 -5.64 3.97 17.52
N ALA A 64 -5.74 4.82 16.49
CA ALA A 64 -6.74 4.69 15.44
C ALA A 64 -6.42 3.60 14.40
N VAL A 65 -7.46 3.00 13.82
CA VAL A 65 -7.39 1.89 12.87
C VAL A 65 -7.43 2.38 11.43
N ALA A 66 -6.63 1.77 10.55
CA ALA A 66 -6.65 2.06 9.13
C ALA A 66 -7.99 1.67 8.47
N ARG A 67 -8.62 2.61 7.76
CA ARG A 67 -9.90 2.45 7.04
C ARG A 67 -9.75 2.45 5.53
N ARG A 68 -8.69 3.10 5.04
CA ARG A 68 -8.33 3.14 3.62
C ARG A 68 -6.83 3.26 3.48
N LEU A 69 -6.26 2.51 2.55
CA LEU A 69 -4.89 2.64 2.10
C LEU A 69 -4.90 3.12 0.65
N THR A 70 -4.19 4.21 0.38
CA THR A 70 -3.96 4.71 -0.97
C THR A 70 -2.47 4.68 -1.25
N LEU A 71 -2.05 3.91 -2.26
CA LEU A 71 -0.66 3.87 -2.73
C LEU A 71 -0.58 4.47 -4.13
N ARG A 72 0.11 5.59 -4.26
CA ARG A 72 0.48 6.17 -5.56
C ARG A 72 1.87 5.70 -5.98
N TYR A 73 2.03 5.39 -7.26
CA TYR A 73 3.29 4.95 -7.86
C TYR A 73 3.70 5.84 -9.04
N ALA A 74 5.00 5.81 -9.35
CA ALA A 74 5.62 6.71 -10.31
C ALA A 74 4.94 6.71 -11.68
N ALA A 75 4.91 7.89 -12.32
CA ALA A 75 4.47 8.01 -13.70
C ALA A 75 5.27 7.09 -14.63
N GLY A 76 4.56 6.47 -15.57
CA GLY A 76 5.12 5.52 -16.54
C GLY A 76 5.39 4.12 -15.99
N ILE A 77 5.07 3.83 -14.72
CA ILE A 77 4.90 2.44 -14.27
C ILE A 77 3.52 1.97 -14.71
N ASP A 78 3.46 0.93 -15.52
CA ASP A 78 2.20 0.32 -15.96
C ASP A 78 1.97 -1.01 -15.23
N ILE A 79 0.90 -1.06 -14.42
CA ILE A 79 0.43 -2.28 -13.74
C ILE A 79 -0.72 -2.93 -14.54
N ILE A 80 -1.58 -2.13 -15.18
CA ILE A 80 -2.79 -2.63 -15.84
C ILE A 80 -2.41 -3.30 -17.17
N GLY A 81 -1.49 -2.70 -17.94
CA GLY A 81 -1.01 -3.24 -19.22
C GLY A 81 0.17 -4.21 -19.08
N SER A 82 0.60 -4.56 -17.87
CA SER A 82 1.84 -5.34 -17.66
C SER A 82 1.71 -6.84 -17.90
N GLY A 83 0.49 -7.33 -18.16
CA GLY A 83 0.22 -8.77 -18.22
C GLY A 83 0.19 -9.45 -16.84
N LEU A 84 0.16 -8.68 -15.74
CA LEU A 84 -0.26 -9.18 -14.44
C LEU A 84 -1.77 -9.32 -14.39
N GLY A 85 -2.26 -10.31 -13.65
CA GLY A 85 -3.67 -10.54 -13.47
C GLY A 85 -4.40 -11.01 -14.73
N LEU A 86 -3.78 -11.90 -15.54
CA LEU A 86 -4.35 -12.39 -16.81
C LEU A 86 -5.70 -13.10 -16.68
N ALA A 87 -6.13 -13.39 -15.45
CA ALA A 87 -7.47 -13.86 -15.19
C ALA A 87 -8.13 -12.99 -14.13
N THR A 88 -9.44 -12.85 -14.26
CA THR A 88 -10.26 -12.09 -13.33
C THR A 88 -10.76 -13.01 -12.22
N CYS A 89 -10.59 -12.59 -10.98
CA CYS A 89 -11.32 -13.15 -9.86
C CYS A 89 -12.79 -12.67 -9.92
N ARG A 90 -13.75 -13.62 -9.84
CA ARG A 90 -15.20 -13.36 -9.98
C ARG A 90 -16.05 -13.77 -8.76
N PRO A 91 -15.71 -13.37 -7.53
CA PRO A 91 -16.57 -13.62 -6.40
C PRO A 91 -17.73 -12.63 -6.42
N SER A 92 -18.78 -12.93 -5.66
CA SER A 92 -19.94 -12.05 -5.58
C SER A 92 -19.57 -10.69 -4.94
N PRO A 93 -20.29 -9.60 -5.25
CA PRO A 93 -20.17 -8.32 -4.53
C PRO A 93 -20.20 -8.45 -3.00
N ALA A 94 -21.04 -9.35 -2.47
CA ALA A 94 -21.11 -9.64 -1.04
C ALA A 94 -19.80 -10.24 -0.50
N THR A 95 -19.15 -11.11 -1.27
CA THR A 95 -17.84 -11.69 -0.93
C THR A 95 -16.73 -10.64 -0.91
N PHE A 96 -16.82 -9.57 -1.72
CA PHE A 96 -15.86 -8.46 -1.71
C PHE A 96 -16.00 -7.54 -0.49
N ALA A 97 -17.17 -7.50 0.13
CA ALA A 97 -17.46 -6.72 1.34
C ALA A 97 -17.33 -7.53 2.63
N ALA A 98 -17.07 -8.84 2.53
CA ALA A 98 -17.08 -9.75 3.66
C ALA A 98 -15.69 -9.85 4.32
N VAL A 99 -15.68 -9.72 5.64
CA VAL A 99 -14.61 -10.23 6.49
C VAL A 99 -14.99 -11.66 6.87
N ALA A 100 -14.23 -12.65 6.40
CA ALA A 100 -14.51 -14.07 6.67
C ALA A 100 -13.60 -14.58 7.79
N ILE A 101 -14.16 -14.74 8.97
CA ILE A 101 -13.48 -15.35 10.11
C ILE A 101 -13.78 -16.85 10.08
N ASP A 102 -13.19 -17.56 9.11
CA ASP A 102 -13.12 -19.04 9.06
C ASP A 102 -12.27 -19.50 7.84
N PRO A 103 -11.80 -20.76 7.77
CA PRO A 103 -10.85 -21.26 6.77
C PRO A 103 -11.49 -21.57 5.41
N LEU A 104 -12.74 -21.14 5.14
CA LEU A 104 -13.33 -21.27 3.81
C LEU A 104 -12.35 -20.69 2.78
N PRO A 105 -12.01 -21.44 1.72
CA PRO A 105 -10.99 -21.00 0.78
C PRO A 105 -11.53 -19.78 0.05
N VAL A 106 -11.14 -18.58 0.49
CA VAL A 106 -11.52 -17.32 -0.16
C VAL A 106 -10.97 -17.22 -1.59
N ARG A 107 -10.08 -18.14 -1.97
CA ARG A 107 -9.70 -18.37 -3.37
C ARG A 107 -10.77 -19.09 -4.20
N ALA A 108 -11.90 -19.51 -3.64
CA ALA A 108 -13.03 -20.04 -4.38
C ALA A 108 -13.52 -18.98 -5.39
N GLY A 109 -13.19 -19.18 -6.67
CA GLY A 109 -13.49 -18.22 -7.74
C GLY A 109 -12.33 -17.30 -8.17
N CYS A 110 -11.16 -17.39 -7.53
CA CYS A 110 -9.94 -16.71 -7.98
C CYS A 110 -8.93 -17.71 -8.58
N PRO A 111 -8.73 -17.74 -9.91
CA PRO A 111 -7.68 -18.56 -10.51
C PRO A 111 -6.27 -18.07 -10.14
N ALA A 112 -5.28 -18.97 -10.18
CA ALA A 112 -3.88 -18.61 -9.92
C ALA A 112 -3.37 -17.45 -10.82
N ASN A 113 -3.87 -17.38 -12.05
CA ASN A 113 -3.53 -16.33 -13.02
C ASN A 113 -4.10 -14.95 -12.66
N ALA A 114 -4.93 -14.85 -11.60
CA ALA A 114 -5.39 -13.57 -11.08
C ALA A 114 -4.37 -12.91 -10.15
N VAL A 115 -3.35 -13.61 -9.66
CA VAL A 115 -2.41 -13.06 -8.67
C VAL A 115 -1.53 -11.97 -9.31
N ILE A 116 -1.58 -10.76 -8.75
CA ILE A 116 -0.79 -9.58 -9.16
C ILE A 116 0.39 -9.37 -8.20
N ALA A 117 0.14 -9.53 -6.90
CA ALA A 117 1.13 -9.31 -5.85
C ALA A 117 1.01 -10.34 -4.73
N ILE A 118 2.11 -10.57 -4.04
CA ILE A 118 2.16 -11.41 -2.84
C ILE A 118 3.02 -10.72 -1.78
N GLY A 119 2.80 -11.05 -0.51
CA GLY A 119 3.50 -10.40 0.58
C GLY A 119 3.19 -10.96 1.95
N ARG A 120 3.62 -10.21 2.96
CA ARG A 120 3.32 -10.43 4.36
C ARG A 120 2.76 -9.15 4.95
N ALA A 121 1.87 -9.29 5.92
CA ALA A 121 1.35 -8.20 6.71
C ALA A 121 1.47 -8.54 8.19
N ARG A 122 1.60 -7.51 9.02
CA ARG A 122 1.43 -7.62 10.47
C ARG A 122 0.29 -6.74 10.89
N GLY A 123 -0.64 -7.31 11.62
CA GLY A 123 -1.73 -6.61 12.27
C GLY A 123 -1.64 -6.81 13.78
N GLN A 124 -2.40 -6.03 14.52
CA GLN A 124 -2.72 -6.35 15.90
C GLN A 124 -4.20 -6.27 16.12
N ILE A 125 -4.68 -7.28 16.81
CA ILE A 125 -6.03 -7.41 17.28
C ILE A 125 -6.02 -6.91 18.72
N ARG A 126 -6.74 -5.84 19.02
CA ARG A 126 -7.03 -5.48 20.40
C ARG A 126 -8.26 -6.23 20.82
N LEU A 127 -8.17 -6.99 21.90
CA LEU A 127 -9.32 -7.50 22.61
C LEU A 127 -9.44 -6.71 23.92
N HIS A 128 -10.63 -6.72 24.53
CA HIS A 128 -10.72 -6.42 25.95
C HIS A 128 -9.72 -7.36 26.65
N PRO A 129 -8.73 -6.83 27.38
CA PRO A 129 -7.34 -7.32 27.43
C PRO A 129 -7.22 -8.85 27.35
N PRO A 130 -6.47 -9.40 26.36
CA PRO A 130 -5.18 -8.90 25.88
C PRO A 130 -5.14 -8.32 24.46
N THR A 131 -4.00 -7.74 24.11
CA THR A 131 -3.69 -7.25 22.77
C THR A 131 -2.74 -8.23 22.05
N ILE A 132 -3.10 -8.68 20.86
CA ILE A 132 -2.42 -9.79 20.17
C ILE A 132 -1.88 -9.32 18.82
N THR A 133 -0.58 -9.54 18.58
CA THR A 133 0.02 -9.26 17.27
C THR A 133 -0.06 -10.51 16.39
N GLN A 134 -0.56 -10.35 15.17
CA GLN A 134 -0.73 -11.43 14.20
C GLN A 134 0.07 -11.15 12.93
N THR A 135 0.75 -12.19 12.44
CA THR A 135 1.34 -12.17 11.09
C THR A 135 0.38 -12.86 10.13
N ALA A 136 0.28 -12.28 8.94
CA ALA A 136 -0.54 -12.79 7.86
C ALA A 136 0.24 -12.80 6.54
N THR A 137 -0.17 -13.66 5.63
CA THR A 137 0.23 -13.55 4.23
C THR A 137 -0.75 -12.65 3.50
N PHE A 138 -0.27 -11.95 2.48
CA PHE A 138 -1.05 -11.06 1.65
C PHE A 138 -0.97 -11.52 0.19
N THR A 139 -2.09 -11.55 -0.50
CA THR A 139 -2.17 -11.76 -1.95
C THR A 139 -3.07 -10.67 -2.55
N LEU A 140 -2.59 -9.95 -3.55
CA LEU A 140 -3.42 -9.06 -4.36
C LEU A 140 -3.83 -9.78 -5.64
N LEU A 141 -5.12 -9.81 -5.93
CA LEU A 141 -5.73 -10.51 -7.06
C LEU A 141 -6.42 -9.51 -7.98
N ALA A 142 -6.33 -9.75 -9.29
CA ALA A 142 -7.03 -9.00 -10.32
C ALA A 142 -8.52 -9.33 -10.31
N GLY A 143 -9.35 -8.30 -10.31
CA GLY A 143 -10.78 -8.35 -10.56
C GLY A 143 -11.12 -7.94 -11.99
N PRO A 144 -12.39 -7.58 -12.25
CA PRO A 144 -12.80 -7.03 -13.53
C PRO A 144 -12.08 -5.72 -13.86
N LEU A 145 -11.69 -5.56 -15.11
CA LEU A 145 -11.24 -4.29 -15.68
C LEU A 145 -12.43 -3.60 -16.35
N ASP A 146 -12.72 -2.37 -15.96
CA ASP A 146 -13.76 -1.54 -16.56
C ASP A 146 -13.22 -0.11 -16.81
N PRO A 147 -14.00 0.81 -17.40
CA PRO A 147 -13.53 2.17 -17.70
C PRO A 147 -13.04 2.97 -16.48
N THR A 148 -13.43 2.58 -15.26
CA THR A 148 -13.00 3.26 -14.03
C THR A 148 -11.64 2.78 -13.54
N GLY A 149 -11.24 1.56 -13.89
CA GLY A 149 -9.96 0.97 -13.53
C GLY A 149 -10.00 -0.55 -13.38
N LEU A 150 -8.87 -1.11 -12.95
CA LEU A 150 -8.78 -2.53 -12.60
C LEU A 150 -9.24 -2.70 -11.16
N LYS A 151 -10.36 -3.40 -10.95
CA LYS A 151 -10.75 -3.84 -9.60
C LYS A 151 -9.73 -4.82 -9.09
N VAL A 152 -9.43 -4.78 -7.79
CA VAL A 152 -8.51 -5.71 -7.15
C VAL A 152 -9.04 -6.21 -5.81
N VAL A 153 -8.49 -7.34 -5.38
CA VAL A 153 -8.88 -8.05 -4.16
C VAL A 153 -7.63 -8.32 -3.34
N GLY A 154 -7.53 -7.74 -2.16
CA GLY A 154 -6.54 -8.10 -1.18
C GLY A 154 -7.04 -9.26 -0.34
N LEU A 155 -6.43 -10.43 -0.45
CA LEU A 155 -6.64 -11.55 0.46
C LEU A 155 -5.53 -11.53 1.51
N VAL A 156 -5.91 -11.44 2.78
CA VAL A 156 -4.98 -11.52 3.91
C VAL A 156 -5.32 -12.76 4.73
N THR A 157 -4.42 -13.72 4.76
CA THR A 157 -4.58 -14.97 5.51
C THR A 157 -3.70 -14.93 6.75
N GLY A 158 -4.33 -14.72 7.91
CA GLY A 158 -3.71 -14.77 9.22
C GLY A 158 -3.41 -16.21 9.62
N ILE A 159 -2.19 -16.46 10.10
CA ILE A 159 -1.75 -17.82 10.42
C ILE A 159 -1.96 -18.12 11.91
N ASN A 160 -1.47 -17.25 12.80
CA ASN A 160 -1.55 -17.46 14.26
C ASN A 160 -1.77 -16.13 15.01
N PRO A 161 -2.56 -16.10 16.10
CA PRO A 161 -3.34 -17.21 16.67
C PRO A 161 -4.78 -17.34 16.15
N PHE A 162 -5.29 -16.38 15.36
CA PHE A 162 -6.72 -16.31 15.01
C PHE A 162 -7.13 -16.95 13.67
N GLY A 163 -6.20 -17.48 12.87
CA GLY A 163 -6.53 -18.23 11.64
C GLY A 163 -7.61 -17.59 10.73
N ALA A 164 -7.53 -16.28 10.47
CA ALA A 164 -8.61 -15.55 9.78
C ALA A 164 -8.27 -15.22 8.31
N ASN A 165 -9.28 -15.16 7.44
CA ASN A 165 -9.12 -14.73 6.04
C ASN A 165 -9.86 -13.42 5.80
N LEU A 166 -9.11 -12.34 5.63
CA LEU A 166 -9.68 -11.01 5.38
C LEU A 166 -9.66 -10.72 3.88
N VAL A 167 -10.79 -10.22 3.37
CA VAL A 167 -10.93 -9.81 1.98
C VAL A 167 -11.10 -8.30 1.94
N TYR A 168 -10.30 -7.66 1.10
CA TYR A 168 -10.29 -6.23 0.91
C TYR A 168 -10.58 -5.91 -0.55
N ALA A 169 -11.63 -5.14 -0.80
CA ALA A 169 -11.88 -4.58 -2.11
C ALA A 169 -10.96 -3.39 -2.36
N GLY A 170 -10.47 -3.28 -3.60
CA GLY A 170 -9.70 -2.14 -4.04
C GLY A 170 -9.81 -1.90 -5.53
N MET A 171 -9.11 -0.87 -5.99
CA MET A 171 -9.07 -0.48 -7.38
C MET A 171 -7.70 0.11 -7.74
N VAL A 172 -7.20 -0.24 -8.91
CA VAL A 172 -6.05 0.37 -9.55
C VAL A 172 -6.56 1.33 -10.61
N THR A 173 -6.22 2.60 -10.47
CA THR A 173 -6.66 3.67 -11.39
C THR A 173 -5.47 4.49 -11.86
N ALA A 174 -5.64 5.17 -13.00
CA ALA A 174 -4.69 6.19 -13.41
C ALA A 174 -4.65 7.35 -12.40
N ASP A 175 -3.50 8.00 -12.29
CA ASP A 175 -3.29 9.19 -11.46
C ASP A 175 -2.61 10.28 -12.30
N ARG A 176 -2.43 11.47 -11.72
CA ARG A 176 -1.79 12.62 -12.37
C ARG A 176 -0.44 12.93 -11.72
N GLY A 177 0.42 13.58 -12.51
CA GLY A 177 1.83 13.82 -12.18
C GLY A 177 2.06 14.33 -10.74
N PRO A 178 3.14 13.87 -10.05
CA PRO A 178 4.23 13.01 -10.53
C PRO A 178 3.92 11.50 -10.53
N PHE A 179 2.68 11.11 -10.26
CA PHE A 179 2.24 9.73 -10.21
C PHE A 179 1.53 9.34 -11.51
N GLY A 180 1.62 8.06 -11.89
CA GLY A 180 0.96 7.53 -13.08
C GLY A 180 -0.27 6.70 -12.75
N GLY A 181 -0.31 6.17 -11.54
CA GLY A 181 -1.45 5.43 -11.05
C GLY A 181 -1.45 5.32 -9.53
N ARG A 182 -2.56 4.82 -9.04
CA ARG A 182 -2.81 4.59 -7.62
C ARG A 182 -3.56 3.29 -7.40
N ILE A 183 -3.28 2.69 -6.25
CA ILE A 183 -3.99 1.54 -5.72
C ILE A 183 -4.74 2.03 -4.49
N ASP A 184 -6.06 1.99 -4.55
CA ASP A 184 -6.96 2.30 -3.44
C ASP A 184 -7.49 1.00 -2.86
N VAL A 185 -7.32 0.78 -1.56
CA VAL A 185 -7.84 -0.40 -0.86
C VAL A 185 -8.68 0.05 0.32
N ALA A 186 -9.93 -0.38 0.35
CA ALA A 186 -10.82 -0.17 1.49
C ALA A 186 -10.48 -1.22 2.56
N LEU A 187 -10.32 -0.76 3.81
CA LEU A 187 -10.06 -1.61 4.98
C LEU A 187 -11.31 -1.55 5.85
N PRO A 188 -12.30 -2.44 5.62
CA PRO A 188 -13.54 -2.44 6.39
C PRO A 188 -13.23 -2.73 7.86
N ARG A 189 -14.19 -2.40 8.73
CA ARG A 189 -14.07 -2.78 10.13
C ARG A 189 -14.21 -4.30 10.14
N ILE A 190 -13.36 -4.98 10.88
CA ILE A 190 -13.60 -6.39 11.18
C ILE A 190 -14.83 -6.39 12.08
N PRO A 191 -15.96 -6.98 11.64
CA PRO A 191 -17.16 -7.05 12.45
C PRO A 191 -16.83 -7.79 13.75
N ASP A 192 -17.56 -7.42 14.80
CA ASP A 192 -17.21 -7.74 16.16
C ASP A 192 -17.10 -9.26 16.36
N VAL A 193 -15.86 -9.71 16.57
CA VAL A 193 -15.53 -11.13 16.74
C VAL A 193 -16.01 -11.64 18.10
N PHE A 194 -16.29 -10.71 19.02
CA PHE A 194 -16.70 -10.98 20.39
C PHE A 194 -17.94 -10.13 20.73
N PRO A 195 -18.91 -10.67 21.49
CA PRO A 195 -20.18 -10.00 21.83
C PRO A 195 -20.04 -8.67 22.59
N ASP A 196 -18.82 -8.32 23.02
CA ASP A 196 -18.53 -7.22 23.95
C ASP A 196 -17.84 -6.01 23.24
N ASP A 197 -17.83 -5.98 21.90
CA ASP A 197 -17.74 -4.80 21.02
C ASP A 197 -16.63 -3.74 21.24
N THR A 198 -15.40 -4.17 21.60
CA THR A 198 -14.23 -3.28 21.52
C THR A 198 -13.07 -3.86 20.70
N SER A 199 -13.29 -4.93 19.93
CA SER A 199 -12.18 -5.55 19.21
C SER A 199 -11.84 -4.79 17.94
N ASP A 200 -10.58 -4.36 17.81
CA ASP A 200 -10.10 -3.61 16.66
C ASP A 200 -8.90 -4.32 16.01
N VAL A 201 -8.76 -4.18 14.68
CA VAL A 201 -7.59 -4.71 13.97
C VAL A 201 -6.84 -3.59 13.30
N ALA A 202 -5.68 -3.27 13.86
CA ALA A 202 -4.80 -2.23 13.35
C ALA A 202 -3.69 -2.82 12.47
N LEU A 203 -3.52 -2.26 11.28
CA LEU A 203 -2.40 -2.57 10.38
C LEU A 203 -1.10 -1.97 10.93
N LEU A 204 -0.04 -2.77 11.00
CA LEU A 204 1.29 -2.34 11.48
C LEU A 204 2.29 -2.29 10.35
N ASP A 205 2.33 -3.36 9.57
CA ASP A 205 3.29 -3.50 8.51
C ASP A 205 2.68 -4.20 7.31
N VAL A 206 3.13 -3.80 6.13
CA VAL A 206 2.92 -4.52 4.88
C VAL A 206 4.24 -4.59 4.16
N ASP A 207 4.64 -5.80 3.74
CA ASP A 207 5.73 -6.04 2.79
C ASP A 207 5.13 -6.79 1.61
N ALA A 208 4.96 -6.11 0.48
CA ALA A 208 4.35 -6.66 -0.71
C ALA A 208 5.27 -6.54 -1.92
N THR A 209 5.26 -7.56 -2.77
CA THR A 209 5.97 -7.56 -4.05
C THR A 209 4.97 -7.77 -5.20
N ILE A 210 4.83 -6.75 -6.04
CA ILE A 210 4.05 -6.77 -7.27
C ILE A 210 4.91 -7.37 -8.38
N GLY A 211 4.38 -8.33 -9.14
CA GLY A 211 5.15 -9.01 -10.20
C GLY A 211 6.28 -9.89 -9.65
N SER A 212 6.09 -10.49 -8.47
CA SER A 212 7.08 -11.37 -7.85
C SER A 212 7.35 -12.62 -8.71
N LYS A 213 8.63 -13.03 -8.80
CA LYS A 213 9.03 -14.33 -9.40
C LYS A 213 8.49 -15.55 -8.66
N ALA A 214 7.90 -15.40 -7.47
CA ALA A 214 7.20 -16.48 -6.79
C ALA A 214 5.72 -16.63 -7.24
N ILE A 215 5.22 -15.75 -8.10
CA ILE A 215 3.90 -15.89 -8.73
C ILE A 215 4.04 -16.83 -9.93
N VAL A 216 3.21 -17.86 -9.97
CA VAL A 216 3.20 -18.86 -11.05
C VAL A 216 1.84 -18.88 -11.72
N TYR A 217 1.82 -18.61 -13.02
CA TYR A 217 0.65 -18.74 -13.87
C TYR A 217 0.63 -20.09 -14.56
N GLN A 218 -0.57 -20.50 -14.96
CA GLN A 218 -0.82 -21.78 -15.61
C GLN A 218 -1.82 -21.67 -16.75
N ARG A 219 -1.59 -22.44 -17.81
CA ARG A 219 -2.48 -22.56 -18.97
C ARG A 219 -2.46 -24.00 -19.45
N ARG A 220 -3.60 -24.48 -19.93
CA ARG A 220 -3.66 -25.75 -20.64
C ARG A 220 -3.40 -25.51 -22.11
N ASP A 221 -2.52 -26.31 -22.71
CA ASP A 221 -2.34 -26.32 -24.17
C ASP A 221 -3.50 -27.08 -24.86
N ARG A 222 -3.51 -27.07 -26.19
CA ARG A 222 -4.55 -27.78 -26.99
C ARG A 222 -4.58 -29.30 -26.75
N ARG A 223 -3.52 -29.87 -26.16
CA ARG A 223 -3.42 -31.31 -25.81
C ARG A 223 -3.77 -31.56 -24.34
N GLY A 224 -4.31 -30.57 -23.63
CA GLY A 224 -4.69 -30.67 -22.22
C GLY A 224 -3.54 -30.55 -21.22
N ARG A 225 -2.28 -30.39 -21.67
CA ARG A 225 -1.11 -30.32 -20.79
C ARG A 225 -1.01 -28.96 -20.13
N VAL A 226 -0.76 -28.95 -18.82
CA VAL A 226 -0.58 -27.71 -18.04
C VAL A 226 0.84 -27.19 -18.23
N ARG A 227 0.97 -25.96 -18.72
CA ARG A 227 2.24 -25.21 -18.78
C ARG A 227 2.23 -24.15 -17.70
N ARG A 228 3.34 -24.04 -16.96
CA ARG A 228 3.56 -23.03 -15.92
C ARG A 228 4.57 -22.00 -16.38
N TRP A 229 4.37 -20.73 -16.04
CA TRP A 229 5.32 -19.65 -16.28
C TRP A 229 5.20 -18.56 -15.21
N HIS A 230 6.18 -17.68 -15.13
CA HIS A 230 6.14 -16.51 -14.25
C HIS A 230 5.61 -15.32 -15.06
N PRO A 231 4.62 -14.57 -14.55
CA PRO A 231 4.15 -13.39 -15.26
C PRO A 231 5.22 -12.31 -15.28
N ASP A 232 5.16 -11.49 -16.32
CA ASP A 232 5.88 -10.23 -16.37
C ASP A 232 5.37 -9.31 -15.23
N GLY A 233 6.27 -8.57 -14.61
CA GLY A 233 5.91 -7.57 -13.60
C GLY A 233 5.52 -6.22 -14.21
N PRO A 234 5.29 -5.17 -13.39
CA PRO A 234 5.01 -3.84 -13.93
C PRO A 234 6.16 -3.33 -14.81
N ILE A 235 5.81 -2.67 -15.90
CA ILE A 235 6.79 -2.10 -16.82
C ILE A 235 7.32 -0.80 -16.23
N LEU A 236 8.64 -0.66 -16.08
CA LEU A 236 9.25 0.59 -15.61
C LEU A 236 9.21 1.67 -16.70
N PRO A 237 9.18 2.96 -16.32
CA PRO A 237 9.29 4.04 -17.30
C PRO A 237 10.62 3.93 -18.08
N ALA A 238 10.58 4.23 -19.38
CA ALA A 238 11.78 4.22 -20.23
C ALA A 238 12.85 5.24 -19.78
N ARG A 239 12.45 6.27 -19.03
CA ARG A 239 13.34 7.30 -18.49
C ARG A 239 13.16 7.42 -16.98
N CYS A 240 14.27 7.47 -16.27
CA CYS A 240 14.27 7.70 -14.82
C CYS A 240 13.85 9.15 -14.53
N PRO A 241 12.83 9.37 -13.68
CA PRO A 241 12.54 10.71 -13.13
C PRO A 241 13.71 11.24 -12.29
N ARG A 242 13.85 12.56 -12.21
CA ARG A 242 14.87 13.17 -11.35
C ARG A 242 14.69 12.71 -9.89
N GLY A 243 15.77 12.21 -9.30
CA GLY A 243 15.79 11.70 -7.92
C GLY A 243 15.17 10.31 -7.72
N GLY A 244 14.90 9.55 -8.78
CA GLY A 244 14.34 8.19 -8.69
C GLY A 244 12.82 8.13 -8.86
N LEU A 245 12.27 6.91 -8.75
CA LEU A 245 10.85 6.63 -8.97
C LEU A 245 10.05 7.00 -7.70
N PRO A 246 9.17 8.02 -7.75
CA PRO A 246 8.42 8.45 -6.57
C PRO A 246 7.28 7.48 -6.22
N PHE A 247 7.08 7.27 -4.91
CA PHE A 247 5.95 6.57 -4.33
C PHE A 247 5.38 7.36 -3.16
N ARG A 248 4.07 7.27 -2.94
CA ARG A 248 3.37 7.90 -1.80
C ARG A 248 2.31 6.97 -1.26
N ALA A 249 2.31 6.76 0.04
CA ALA A 249 1.27 6.05 0.76
C ALA A 249 0.48 7.06 1.60
N GLU A 250 -0.84 6.90 1.63
CA GLU A 250 -1.77 7.64 2.47
C GLU A 250 -2.67 6.63 3.17
N VAL A 251 -2.86 6.80 4.48
CA VAL A 251 -3.77 5.99 5.27
C VAL A 251 -4.78 6.91 5.93
N LEU A 252 -6.06 6.66 5.65
CA LEU A 252 -7.18 7.26 6.38
C LEU A 252 -7.46 6.40 7.61
N LEU A 253 -7.43 7.02 8.78
CA LEU A 253 -7.68 6.37 10.06
C LEU A 253 -9.15 6.47 10.48
N SER A 254 -9.55 5.68 11.46
CA SER A 254 -10.94 5.59 11.96
C SER A 254 -11.44 6.86 12.64
N ASP A 255 -10.53 7.71 13.10
CA ASP A 255 -10.79 9.05 13.67
C ASP A 255 -10.87 10.15 12.59
N GLY A 256 -10.74 9.79 11.30
CA GLY A 256 -10.71 10.72 10.18
C GLY A 256 -9.34 11.32 9.88
N ALA A 257 -8.33 11.10 10.72
CA ALA A 257 -6.99 11.60 10.47
C ALA A 257 -6.36 10.89 9.26
N THR A 258 -5.58 11.63 8.47
CA THR A 258 -4.78 11.06 7.38
C THR A 258 -3.30 11.13 7.73
N ILE A 259 -2.61 10.00 7.60
CA ILE A 259 -1.15 9.93 7.70
C ILE A 259 -0.55 9.61 6.34
N THR A 260 0.59 10.22 6.03
CA THR A 260 1.23 10.11 4.71
C THR A 260 2.70 9.79 4.83
N ALA A 261 3.22 8.99 3.91
CA ALA A 261 4.64 8.70 3.79
C ALA A 261 5.03 8.66 2.31
N THR A 262 6.25 9.11 2.00
CA THR A 262 6.77 9.11 0.64
C THR A 262 8.06 8.30 0.58
N ALA A 263 8.32 7.67 -0.57
CA ALA A 263 9.56 6.99 -0.84
C ALA A 263 10.01 7.27 -2.27
N ARG A 264 11.31 7.08 -2.52
CA ARG A 264 11.88 7.12 -3.87
C ARG A 264 12.70 5.85 -4.07
N ALA A 265 12.31 5.04 -5.06
CA ALA A 265 13.11 3.89 -5.44
C ALA A 265 14.24 4.35 -6.36
N THR A 266 15.44 3.83 -6.12
CA THR A 266 16.59 4.05 -7.01
C THR A 266 16.27 3.49 -8.39
N CYS A 267 16.60 4.25 -9.43
CA CYS A 267 16.39 3.79 -10.80
C CYS A 267 17.43 2.72 -11.17
N PRO A 268 17.01 1.65 -11.85
CA PRO A 268 17.94 0.72 -12.45
C PRO A 268 18.65 1.36 -13.67
N PRO A 269 19.72 0.73 -14.17
CA PRO A 269 20.31 1.13 -15.45
C PRO A 269 19.29 1.00 -16.59
N ARG A 270 19.52 1.76 -17.67
CA ARG A 270 18.70 1.66 -18.88
C ARG A 270 18.89 0.30 -19.54
N ALA A 271 17.81 -0.25 -20.11
CA ALA A 271 17.95 -1.35 -21.05
C ALA A 271 18.81 -0.89 -22.22
N ARG A 272 19.73 -1.75 -22.69
CA ARG A 272 20.38 -1.51 -23.98
C ARG A 272 19.31 -1.67 -25.06
N PRO A 273 19.31 -0.83 -26.11
CA PRO A 273 18.47 -1.07 -27.27
C PRO A 273 18.70 -2.51 -27.74
N ARG A 274 17.64 -3.33 -27.80
CA ARG A 274 17.75 -4.64 -28.44
C ARG A 274 18.05 -4.38 -29.92
N THR A 275 19.19 -4.88 -30.40
CA THR A 275 19.48 -4.88 -31.83
C THR A 275 18.36 -5.68 -32.52
N PRO A 276 17.72 -5.17 -33.57
CA PRO A 276 16.71 -5.92 -34.31
C PRO A 276 17.37 -7.17 -34.92
N GLY A 277 17.21 -8.32 -34.27
CA GLY A 277 17.86 -9.58 -34.68
C GLY A 277 17.91 -10.63 -33.58
N ASP A 278 18.02 -10.22 -32.32
CA ASP A 278 18.19 -11.14 -31.19
C ASP A 278 16.84 -11.51 -30.55
N GLY A 279 16.20 -12.56 -31.07
CA GLY A 279 15.30 -13.41 -30.28
C GLY A 279 13.85 -12.93 -30.10
N ALA A 280 13.16 -12.58 -31.19
CA ALA A 280 11.70 -12.62 -31.18
C ALA A 280 11.22 -14.08 -31.16
N GLU A 281 11.07 -14.66 -29.96
CA GLU A 281 10.23 -15.86 -29.81
C GLU A 281 8.79 -15.43 -30.17
N PRO A 282 8.13 -16.09 -31.14
CA PRO A 282 6.87 -15.61 -31.67
C PRO A 282 5.80 -15.60 -30.58
N ARG A 283 5.31 -14.40 -30.25
CA ARG A 283 4.04 -14.22 -29.56
C ARG A 283 2.99 -14.95 -30.38
N ALA A 284 2.53 -16.09 -29.88
CA ALA A 284 1.47 -16.87 -30.51
C ALA A 284 0.24 -15.96 -30.64
N ALA A 285 -0.09 -15.62 -31.90
CA ALA A 285 -1.34 -14.96 -32.23
C ALA A 285 -2.51 -15.83 -31.75
N SER A 286 -3.28 -15.29 -30.80
CA SER A 286 -4.59 -15.80 -30.43
C SER A 286 -5.54 -15.62 -31.61
N ARG A 287 -5.97 -16.75 -32.20
CA ARG A 287 -7.27 -16.87 -32.87
C ARG A 287 -8.26 -17.43 -31.86
#